data_AF-A0A6I3FV38-F1
#
_entry.id   AF-A0A6I3FV38-F1
#
_cell.length_a   1.000
_cell.length_b   1.000
_cell.length_c   1.000
_cell.angle_alpha   90.00
_cell.angle_beta   90.00
_cell.angle_gamma   90.00
#
_symmetry.space_group_name_H-M   'P 1'
#
loop_
_entity.id
_entity.type
_entity.pdbx_description
1 polymer ?
#
loop_
_entity_poly.entity_id
_entity_poly.type
_entity_poly.pdbx_seq_one_letter_code
_entity_poly.pdbx_strand_id
1 'polypeptide(L)'
;MFAKSLPKLSGTDKDKVLKSLRIVWPKPSDDAKLVTDGVFRRMRHPVYTGLLLVGYGIGIASGPVPQLFLAIALHVVLRYKAELEEKFLADKFPEYPKYVARTGRFFPKVED
;
A
#
# COMPACT_ATOMS: atom_id res chain seq x y z
N MET A 1 -5.09 -11.20 29.43
CA MET A 1 -5.85 -10.12 30.11
C MET A 1 -6.39 -9.06 29.14
N PHE A 2 -5.64 -8.62 28.12
CA PHE A 2 -6.09 -7.56 27.18
C PHE A 2 -7.33 -7.89 26.32
N ALA A 3 -7.46 -9.14 25.83
CA ALA A 3 -8.57 -9.52 24.94
C ALA A 3 -9.97 -9.48 25.60
N LYS A 4 -10.04 -9.54 26.94
CA LYS A 4 -11.30 -9.42 27.69
C LYS A 4 -11.68 -7.98 28.03
N SER A 5 -10.76 -7.02 27.92
CA SER A 5 -10.99 -5.59 28.19
C SER A 5 -11.30 -4.77 26.94
N LEU A 6 -11.16 -5.35 25.75
CA LEU A 6 -11.62 -4.68 24.54
C LEU A 6 -13.15 -4.65 24.54
N PRO A 7 -13.78 -3.48 24.28
CA PRO A 7 -15.22 -3.42 24.10
C PRO A 7 -15.60 -4.42 23.01
N LYS A 8 -16.60 -5.27 23.27
CA LYS A 8 -17.13 -6.22 22.28
C LYS A 8 -17.90 -5.43 21.22
N LEU A 9 -17.15 -4.74 20.35
CA LEU A 9 -17.69 -3.98 19.24
C LEU A 9 -18.26 -4.98 18.24
N SER A 10 -19.59 -4.96 18.07
CA SER A 10 -20.30 -5.78 17.08
C SER A 10 -21.10 -4.88 16.15
N GLY A 11 -21.16 -5.23 14.87
CA GLY A 11 -21.90 -4.48 13.86
C GLY A 11 -21.36 -3.05 13.64
N THR A 12 -22.28 -2.11 13.46
CA THR A 12 -22.05 -0.73 13.00
C THR A 12 -21.10 0.09 13.87
N ASP A 13 -21.02 -0.21 15.18
CA ASP A 13 -20.11 0.49 16.11
C ASP A 13 -18.65 0.13 15.88
N LYS A 14 -18.36 -1.11 15.48
CA LYS A 14 -17.01 -1.52 15.10
C LYS A 14 -16.56 -0.74 13.87
N ASP A 15 -17.44 -0.62 12.87
CA ASP A 15 -17.11 0.05 11.61
C ASP A 15 -16.94 1.55 11.79
N LYS A 16 -17.74 2.18 12.67
CA LYS A 16 -17.55 3.58 13.09
C LYS A 16 -16.23 3.80 13.81
N VAL A 17 -15.87 2.93 14.75
CA VAL A 17 -14.59 3.02 15.47
C VAL A 17 -13.41 2.77 14.54
N LEU A 18 -13.51 1.79 13.63
CA LEU A 18 -12.47 1.55 12.64
C LEU A 18 -12.31 2.73 11.67
N LYS A 19 -13.41 3.37 11.26
CA LYS A 19 -13.40 4.61 10.45
C LYS A 19 -12.84 5.80 11.22
N SER A 20 -13.11 5.94 12.53
CA SER A 20 -12.62 7.05 13.35
C SER A 20 -11.14 6.93 13.70
N LEU A 21 -10.63 5.70 13.83
CA LEU A 21 -9.23 5.43 14.14
C LEU A 21 -8.28 5.72 12.96
N ARG A 22 -8.80 6.15 11.78
CA ARG A 22 -8.01 6.37 10.56
C ARG A 22 -7.03 5.24 10.28
N ILE A 23 -7.42 4.01 10.62
CA ILE A 23 -6.61 2.84 10.34
C ILE A 23 -6.55 2.75 8.82
N VAL A 24 -5.33 2.76 8.27
CA VAL A 24 -5.11 2.63 6.83
C VAL A 24 -5.44 1.20 6.44
N TRP A 25 -6.73 0.95 6.25
CA TRP A 25 -7.23 -0.33 5.78
C TRP A 25 -6.93 -0.46 4.29
N PRO A 26 -6.48 -1.64 3.82
CA PRO A 26 -6.26 -1.89 2.40
C PRO A 26 -7.55 -1.80 1.56
N LYS A 27 -8.71 -1.95 2.22
CA LYS A 27 -10.01 -1.86 1.56
C LYS A 27 -10.33 -0.40 1.26
N PRO A 28 -10.57 -0.04 -0.02
CA PRO A 28 -10.96 1.31 -0.38
C PRO A 28 -12.30 1.69 0.25
N SER A 29 -12.41 2.91 0.78
CA SER A 29 -13.66 3.50 1.29
C SER A 29 -14.74 3.46 0.22
N ASP A 30 -16.02 3.37 0.60
CA ASP A 30 -17.16 3.28 -0.34
C ASP A 30 -17.18 4.43 -1.37
N ASP A 31 -16.80 5.64 -0.97
CA ASP A 31 -16.73 6.84 -1.83
C ASP A 31 -15.37 7.05 -2.53
N ALA A 32 -14.44 6.09 -2.43
CA ALA A 32 -13.14 6.20 -3.07
C ALA A 32 -13.27 6.32 -4.59
N LYS A 33 -12.48 7.21 -5.19
CA LYS A 33 -12.35 7.36 -6.65
C LYS A 33 -10.99 6.84 -7.10
N LEU A 34 -10.96 6.20 -8.26
CA LEU A 34 -9.70 5.75 -8.84
C LEU A 34 -8.94 6.94 -9.46
N VAL A 35 -7.80 7.29 -8.85
CA VAL A 35 -6.91 8.34 -9.33
C VAL A 35 -5.84 7.72 -10.21
N THR A 36 -5.71 8.18 -11.46
CA THR A 36 -4.73 7.64 -12.44
C THR A 36 -3.94 8.73 -13.17
N ASP A 37 -4.05 9.98 -12.72
CA ASP A 37 -3.38 11.15 -13.28
C ASP A 37 -2.05 11.46 -12.56
N GLY A 38 -1.31 12.44 -13.09
CA GLY A 38 -0.07 12.92 -12.50
C GLY A 38 1.02 11.84 -12.34
N VAL A 39 1.50 11.64 -11.12
CA VAL A 39 2.52 10.63 -10.79
C VAL A 39 1.95 9.21 -10.89
N PHE A 40 0.67 9.04 -10.56
CA PHE A 40 -0.04 7.75 -10.66
C PHE A 40 -0.14 7.25 -12.10
N ARG A 41 -0.10 8.14 -13.10
CA ARG A 41 -0.01 7.75 -14.52
C ARG A 41 1.23 6.90 -14.83
N ARG A 42 2.32 7.04 -14.07
CA ARG A 42 3.60 6.34 -14.31
C ARG A 42 3.75 5.11 -13.44
N MET A 43 3.34 5.19 -12.18
CA MET A 43 3.51 4.12 -11.18
C MET A 43 2.31 4.04 -10.24
N ARG A 44 1.92 2.82 -9.85
CA ARG A 44 0.75 2.60 -9.00
C ARG A 44 0.97 2.96 -7.54
N HIS A 45 2.20 2.77 -7.05
CA HIS A 45 2.55 2.99 -5.64
C HIS A 45 3.73 3.95 -5.47
N PRO A 46 3.59 5.25 -5.82
CA PRO A 46 4.67 6.22 -5.73
C PRO A 46 5.18 6.44 -4.30
N VAL A 47 4.27 6.39 -3.31
CA VAL A 47 4.63 6.51 -1.89
C VAL A 47 5.49 5.33 -1.43
N TYR A 48 5.15 4.10 -1.84
CA TYR A 48 5.95 2.91 -1.52
C TYR A 48 7.31 2.96 -2.19
N THR A 49 7.36 3.48 -3.41
CA THR A 49 8.61 3.69 -4.15
C THR A 49 9.52 4.68 -3.42
N GLY A 50 8.99 5.82 -2.97
CA GLY A 50 9.75 6.78 -2.15
C GLY A 50 10.26 6.17 -0.84
N LEU A 51 9.42 5.41 -0.15
CA LEU A 51 9.81 4.73 1.09
C LEU A 51 10.90 3.68 0.86
N LEU A 52 10.81 2.92 -0.23
CA LEU A 52 11.84 1.98 -0.66
C LEU A 52 13.15 2.69 -0.99
N LEU A 53 13.11 3.78 -1.74
CA LEU A 53 14.29 4.57 -2.09
C LEU A 53 15.01 5.09 -0.85
N VAL A 54 14.27 5.59 0.15
CA VAL A 54 14.85 6.00 1.44
C VAL A 54 15.43 4.80 2.18
N GLY A 55 14.70 3.69 2.26
CA GLY A 55 15.18 2.48 2.93
C GLY A 55 16.46 1.92 2.33
N TYR A 56 16.52 1.79 1.01
CA TYR A 56 17.72 1.35 0.30
C TYR A 56 18.83 2.40 0.36
N GLY A 57 18.52 3.69 0.26
CA GLY A 57 19.50 4.77 0.38
C GLY A 57 20.21 4.75 1.75
N ILE A 58 19.45 4.61 2.84
CA ILE A 58 20.00 4.43 4.18
C ILE A 58 20.81 3.13 4.28
N GLY A 59 20.27 2.02 3.76
CA GLY A 59 20.94 0.72 3.79
C GLY A 59 22.31 0.72 3.08
N ILE A 60 22.40 1.40 1.93
CA ILE A 60 23.64 1.52 1.16
C ILE A 60 24.61 2.51 1.84
N ALA A 61 24.12 3.69 2.28
CA ALA A 61 24.96 4.73 2.86
C ALA A 61 25.53 4.36 4.24
N SER A 62 24.84 3.52 5.02
CA SER A 62 25.26 3.20 6.39
C SER A 62 26.51 2.31 6.43
N GLY A 63 26.75 1.47 5.42
CA GLY A 63 27.92 0.57 5.36
C GLY A 63 27.68 -0.89 5.80
N PRO A 64 27.02 -1.20 6.93
CA PRO A 64 26.83 -2.58 7.36
C PRO A 64 25.58 -3.24 6.76
N VAL A 65 25.71 -4.55 6.54
CA VAL A 65 24.72 -5.45 5.90
C VAL A 65 23.34 -5.52 6.59
N PRO A 66 23.18 -5.38 7.93
CA PRO A 66 21.87 -5.49 8.60
C PRO A 66 20.81 -4.50 8.10
N GLN A 67 21.20 -3.27 7.80
CA GLN A 67 20.28 -2.23 7.32
C GLN A 67 19.76 -2.57 5.92
N LEU A 68 20.59 -3.20 5.09
CA LEU A 68 20.15 -3.68 3.78
C LEU A 68 19.14 -4.82 3.92
N PHE A 69 19.33 -5.74 4.88
CA PHE A 69 18.33 -6.76 5.19
C PHE A 69 16.99 -6.15 5.63
N LEU A 70 17.02 -5.10 6.45
CA LEU A 70 15.81 -4.38 6.83
C LEU A 70 15.12 -3.72 5.62
N ALA A 71 15.89 -3.12 4.70
CA ALA A 71 15.34 -2.54 3.47
C ALA A 71 14.71 -3.62 2.57
N ILE A 72 15.34 -4.79 2.44
CA ILE A 72 14.78 -5.94 1.71
C ILE A 72 13.52 -6.45 2.39
N ALA A 73 13.52 -6.62 3.72
CA ALA A 73 12.35 -7.04 4.48
C ALA A 73 11.18 -6.05 4.29
N LEU A 74 11.47 -4.75 4.35
CA LEU A 74 10.51 -3.69 4.07
C LEU A 74 9.95 -3.80 2.64
N HIS A 75 10.79 -4.11 1.65
CA HIS A 75 10.33 -4.34 0.27
C HIS A 75 9.34 -5.50 0.20
N VAL A 76 9.64 -6.63 0.82
CA VAL A 76 8.73 -7.79 0.83
C VAL A 76 7.39 -7.43 1.46
N VAL A 77 7.41 -6.71 2.59
CA VAL A 77 6.18 -6.26 3.27
C VAL A 77 5.37 -5.33 2.38
N LEU A 78 6.00 -4.32 1.76
CA LEU A 78 5.32 -3.37 0.89
C LEU A 78 4.78 -4.04 -0.37
N ARG A 79 5.47 -5.04 -0.91
CA ARG A 79 4.98 -5.84 -2.04
C ARG A 79 3.71 -6.58 -1.67
N TYR A 80 3.68 -7.26 -0.52
CA TYR A 80 2.49 -7.98 -0.08
C TYR A 80 1.32 -7.03 0.19
N LYS A 81 1.58 -5.89 0.83
CA LYS A 81 0.56 -4.84 1.04
C LYS A 81 0.01 -4.31 -0.28
N ALA A 82 0.88 -4.00 -1.24
CA ALA A 82 0.48 -3.56 -2.57
C ALA A 82 -0.39 -4.61 -3.26
N GLU A 83 -0.03 -5.89 -3.22
CA GLU A 83 -0.83 -6.96 -3.82
C GLU A 83 -2.22 -7.10 -3.21
N LEU A 84 -2.36 -6.91 -1.89
CA LEU A 84 -3.67 -6.88 -1.24
C LEU A 84 -4.50 -5.67 -1.67
N GLU A 85 -3.91 -4.47 -1.68
CA GLU A 85 -4.59 -3.26 -2.14
C GLU A 85 -5.03 -3.38 -3.60
N GLU A 86 -4.18 -3.91 -4.47
CA GLU A 86 -4.49 -4.12 -5.90
C GLU A 86 -5.66 -5.08 -6.10
N LYS A 87 -5.78 -6.12 -5.25
CA LYS A 87 -6.96 -7.02 -5.28
C LYS A 87 -8.23 -6.27 -4.91
N PHE A 88 -8.23 -5.52 -3.81
CA PHE A 88 -9.40 -4.74 -3.41
C PHE A 88 -9.78 -3.65 -4.42
N LEU A 89 -8.78 -3.06 -5.08
CA LEU A 89 -9.01 -2.08 -6.15
C LEU A 89 -9.56 -2.74 -7.41
N ALA A 90 -9.06 -3.92 -7.80
CA ALA A 90 -9.59 -4.68 -8.94
C ALA A 90 -11.03 -5.14 -8.72
N ASP A 91 -11.38 -5.54 -7.49
CA ASP A 91 -12.75 -5.94 -7.14
C ASP A 91 -13.72 -4.75 -7.16
N LYS A 92 -13.24 -3.55 -6.81
CA LYS A 92 -14.06 -2.34 -6.73
C LYS A 92 -14.18 -1.58 -8.05
N PHE A 93 -13.10 -1.51 -8.83
CA PHE A 93 -12.99 -0.65 -10.01
C PHE A 93 -12.75 -1.50 -11.28
N PRO A 94 -13.77 -1.68 -12.14
CA PRO A 94 -13.65 -2.44 -13.39
C PRO A 94 -12.59 -1.89 -14.37
N GLU A 95 -12.25 -0.62 -14.26
CA GLU A 95 -11.22 0.06 -15.05
C GLU A 95 -9.79 -0.21 -14.54
N TYR A 96 -9.64 -0.77 -13.33
CA TYR A 96 -8.35 -1.02 -12.69
C TYR A 96 -7.42 -1.92 -13.51
N PRO A 97 -7.87 -3.03 -14.13
CA PRO A 97 -7.01 -3.87 -14.96
C PRO A 97 -6.40 -3.11 -16.15
N LYS A 98 -7.15 -2.19 -16.77
CA LYS A 98 -6.63 -1.32 -17.84
C LYS A 98 -5.55 -0.38 -17.32
N TYR A 99 -5.71 0.10 -16.09
CA TYR A 99 -4.69 0.91 -15.42
C TYR A 99 -3.42 0.13 -15.09
N VAL A 100 -3.54 -1.12 -14.64
CA VAL A 100 -2.40 -2.02 -14.40
C VAL A 100 -1.60 -2.30 -15.67
N ALA A 101 -2.26 -2.48 -16.81
CA ALA A 101 -1.58 -2.77 -18.07
C ALA A 101 -0.64 -1.66 -18.53
N ARG A 102 -1.01 -0.39 -18.27
CA ARG A 102 -0.27 0.82 -18.68
C ARG A 102 0.71 1.35 -17.64
N THR A 103 0.74 0.81 -16.42
CA THR A 103 1.57 1.35 -15.32
C THR A 103 2.38 0.28 -14.61
N GLY A 104 3.61 0.61 -14.24
CA GLY A 104 4.40 -0.26 -13.38
C GLY A 104 3.96 -0.18 -11.91
N ARG A 105 4.37 -1.16 -11.11
CA ARG A 105 3.98 -1.23 -9.68
C ARG A 105 4.75 -0.20 -8.85
N PHE A 106 6.08 -0.24 -8.91
CA PHE A 106 6.99 0.67 -8.20
C PHE A 106 7.76 1.58 -9.17
N PHE A 107 8.27 1.01 -10.26
CA PHE A 107 8.99 1.77 -11.29
C PHE A 107 8.08 2.06 -12.47
N PRO A 108 8.30 3.16 -13.21
CA PRO A 108 7.60 3.41 -14.46
C PRO A 108 7.83 2.26 -15.45
N LYS A 109 6.78 1.88 -16.16
CA LYS A 109 6.90 0.93 -17.26
C LYS A 109 7.60 1.66 -18.39
N VAL A 110 8.73 1.15 -18.86
CA VAL A 110 9.40 1.67 -20.05
C VAL A 110 8.53 1.23 -21.24
N GLU A 111 8.07 2.19 -22.04
CA GLU A 111 7.40 1.89 -23.32
C GLU A 111 8.50 1.49 -24.31
N ASP A 112 8.45 0.25 -24.82
CA ASP A 112 9.28 -0.23 -25.94
C ASP A 112 8.80 0.38 -27.27
#